data_AF-A0A843DTK8-F1
#
_entry.id   AF-A0A843DTK8-F1
#
_cell.length_a   1.000
_cell.length_b   1.000
_cell.length_c   1.000
_cell.angle_alpha   90.00
_cell.angle_beta   90.00
_cell.angle_gamma   90.00
#
_symmetry.space_group_name_H-M   'P 1'
#
loop_
_entity.id
_entity.type
_entity.pdbx_description
1 polymer ?
#
loop_
_entity_poly.entity_id
_entity_poly.type
_entity_poly.pdbx_seq_one_letter_code
_entity_poly.pdbx_strand_id
1 'polypeptide(L)'
;MADKYNAFLSEAEIAGEGDGILKGIRVAVKDNISTKDIETTCASKILKGYIPPYDAHAVTLLKQAGAVIAGKTNMDEFGMGSTTENSAFGPALNPRDTTRVTGGSSGGSAAAVAGGLVPMALGSDTGGSIRCPAAWCGIVGLKPSYGRVSRFGLIAYANSFEQIGPMANNVTDTAKLFSVIAGHDIRDSTSVNKPYDFAGLKADIAGKTIGIPQEYFGEGVDEAVAETVRNAIAKLEELGAKTVDVSLPSMKYALAAYYVTCTCEASSNLDRFDGVRYGEIAPDTNMPWHDAYTKVRT
;
A
#
# COMPACT_ATOMS: atom_id res chain seq x y z
N MET A 1 6.92 -8.14 -20.46
CA MET A 1 7.96 -7.09 -20.43
C MET A 1 8.88 -7.43 -19.27
N ALA A 2 10.19 -7.45 -19.44
CA ALA A 2 11.11 -7.81 -18.35
C ALA A 2 11.08 -6.73 -17.25
N ASP A 3 11.02 -7.15 -15.99
CA ASP A 3 11.11 -6.24 -14.85
C ASP A 3 12.55 -5.74 -14.65
N LYS A 4 12.85 -4.58 -15.22
CA LYS A 4 14.13 -3.88 -15.03
C LYS A 4 14.14 -2.94 -13.81
N TYR A 5 13.04 -2.88 -13.06
CA TYR A 5 12.86 -1.96 -11.94
C TYR A 5 12.96 -2.63 -10.58
N ASN A 6 13.14 -3.96 -10.53
CA ASN A 6 13.05 -4.74 -9.30
C ASN A 6 11.71 -4.47 -8.56
N ALA A 7 10.64 -4.37 -9.36
CA ALA A 7 9.30 -4.07 -8.89
C ALA A 7 8.60 -5.31 -8.33
N PHE A 8 8.96 -6.51 -8.79
CA PHE A 8 8.45 -7.80 -8.32
C PHE A 8 9.50 -8.56 -7.50
N LEU A 9 9.07 -9.15 -6.38
CA LEU A 9 9.83 -10.18 -5.67
C LEU A 9 9.55 -11.57 -6.25
N SER A 10 8.33 -11.77 -6.76
CA SER A 10 7.96 -12.95 -7.53
C SER A 10 6.95 -12.57 -8.61
N GLU A 11 7.18 -13.05 -9.82
CA GLU A 11 6.20 -12.97 -10.91
C GLU A 11 5.33 -14.23 -10.90
N ALA A 12 4.04 -14.08 -11.16
CA ALA A 12 3.09 -15.18 -11.24
C ALA A 12 1.97 -14.85 -12.23
N GLU A 13 1.24 -15.87 -12.69
CA GLU A 13 -0.01 -15.67 -13.42
C GLU A 13 -1.09 -16.56 -12.83
N ILE A 14 -1.72 -16.09 -11.75
CA ILE A 14 -2.90 -16.76 -11.20
C ILE A 14 -4.13 -16.19 -11.87
N ALA A 15 -4.77 -17.01 -12.71
CA ALA A 15 -6.02 -16.66 -13.35
C ALA A 15 -7.13 -16.39 -12.31
N GLY A 16 -7.92 -15.35 -12.56
CA GLY A 16 -9.16 -15.12 -11.83
C GLY A 16 -10.21 -16.17 -12.19
N GLU A 17 -11.19 -16.32 -11.31
CA GLU A 17 -12.22 -17.37 -11.41
C GLU A 17 -13.54 -16.82 -12.00
N GLY A 18 -13.72 -15.50 -12.03
CA GLY A 18 -14.96 -14.86 -12.47
C GLY A 18 -14.85 -14.06 -13.77
N ASP A 19 -15.99 -13.51 -14.19
CA ASP A 19 -16.16 -12.70 -15.40
C ASP A 19 -16.53 -11.23 -15.08
N GLY A 20 -16.18 -10.76 -13.88
CA GLY A 20 -16.46 -9.42 -13.40
C GLY A 20 -15.68 -8.30 -14.09
N ILE A 21 -15.75 -7.10 -13.52
CA ILE A 21 -15.21 -5.85 -14.10
C ILE A 21 -13.69 -5.87 -14.32
N LEU A 22 -12.96 -6.80 -13.69
CA LEU A 22 -11.50 -6.95 -13.83
C LEU A 22 -11.11 -8.19 -14.65
N LYS A 23 -12.04 -8.82 -15.38
CA LYS A 23 -11.76 -10.01 -16.18
C LYS A 23 -10.53 -9.82 -17.08
N GLY A 24 -9.50 -10.65 -16.86
CA GLY A 24 -8.26 -10.65 -17.65
C GLY A 24 -7.31 -9.48 -17.35
N ILE A 25 -7.67 -8.58 -16.43
CA ILE A 25 -6.81 -7.47 -16.03
C ILE A 25 -5.73 -8.00 -15.08
N ARG A 26 -4.46 -7.78 -15.44
CA ARG A 26 -3.31 -8.13 -14.60
C ARG A 26 -3.20 -7.15 -13.43
N VAL A 27 -3.24 -7.66 -12.20
CA VAL A 27 -3.13 -6.86 -10.98
C VAL A 27 -1.95 -7.37 -10.15
N ALA A 28 -1.02 -6.49 -9.82
CA ALA A 28 0.08 -6.82 -8.92
C ALA A 28 -0.33 -6.63 -7.45
N VAL A 29 0.20 -7.43 -6.54
CA VAL A 29 -0.18 -7.42 -5.13
C VAL A 29 1.05 -7.20 -4.27
N LYS A 30 1.05 -6.19 -3.40
CA LYS A 30 2.17 -5.95 -2.47
C LYS A 30 2.47 -7.19 -1.62
N ASP A 31 3.75 -7.47 -1.43
CA ASP A 31 4.19 -8.73 -0.84
C ASP A 31 3.92 -8.90 0.67
N ASN A 32 3.30 -7.92 1.32
CA ASN A 32 2.73 -8.09 2.67
C ASN A 32 1.22 -8.45 2.66
N ILE A 33 0.64 -8.65 1.49
CA ILE A 33 -0.75 -9.10 1.33
C ILE A 33 -0.72 -10.59 0.94
N SER A 34 -1.21 -11.42 1.84
CA SER A 34 -1.22 -12.88 1.68
C SER A 34 -1.96 -13.28 0.41
N THR A 35 -1.30 -14.12 -0.40
CA THR A 35 -1.88 -14.74 -1.58
C THR A 35 -1.64 -16.24 -1.46
N LYS A 36 -2.71 -17.02 -1.54
CA LYS A 36 -2.64 -18.47 -1.40
C LYS A 36 -1.71 -19.03 -2.47
N ASP A 37 -0.86 -19.97 -2.07
CA ASP A 37 0.06 -20.71 -2.94
C ASP A 37 1.17 -19.85 -3.61
N ILE A 38 1.32 -18.57 -3.21
CA ILE A 38 2.47 -17.74 -3.57
C ILE A 38 3.19 -17.28 -2.31
N GLU A 39 4.52 -17.39 -2.31
CA GLU A 39 5.37 -16.87 -1.24
C GLU A 39 5.04 -15.41 -0.88
N THR A 40 5.10 -15.10 0.41
CA THR A 40 4.78 -13.78 0.98
C THR A 40 5.85 -13.44 2.01
N THR A 41 6.85 -12.66 1.59
CA THR A 41 8.08 -12.41 2.37
C THR A 41 8.05 -11.11 3.16
N CYS A 42 7.10 -10.21 2.85
CA CYS A 42 7.13 -8.82 3.34
C CYS A 42 8.45 -8.09 3.02
N ALA A 43 9.13 -8.47 1.93
CA ALA A 43 10.50 -8.04 1.64
C ALA A 43 11.52 -8.31 2.77
N SER A 44 11.26 -9.32 3.61
CA SER A 44 12.11 -9.75 4.73
C SER A 44 12.65 -11.15 4.51
N LYS A 45 13.88 -11.39 4.98
CA LYS A 45 14.46 -12.74 5.02
C LYS A 45 13.81 -13.63 6.09
N ILE A 46 13.19 -13.07 7.13
CA ILE A 46 12.57 -13.86 8.21
C ILE A 46 11.35 -14.67 7.72
N LEU A 47 10.67 -14.18 6.68
CA LEU A 47 9.51 -14.80 6.06
C LEU A 47 9.83 -15.48 4.72
N LYS A 48 11.12 -15.61 4.38
CA LYS A 48 11.50 -16.46 3.26
C LYS A 48 10.99 -17.89 3.52
N GLY A 49 10.42 -18.50 2.47
CA GLY A 49 9.76 -19.80 2.48
C GLY A 49 8.31 -19.78 3.00
N TYR A 50 7.79 -18.64 3.47
CA TYR A 50 6.41 -18.56 3.94
C TYR A 50 5.41 -18.51 2.78
N ILE A 51 4.63 -19.58 2.62
CA ILE A 51 3.51 -19.67 1.67
C ILE A 51 2.20 -19.62 2.46
N PRO A 52 1.40 -18.53 2.34
CA PRO A 52 0.13 -18.43 3.05
C PRO A 52 -0.86 -19.54 2.62
N PRO A 53 -1.57 -20.19 3.56
CA PRO A 53 -2.57 -21.20 3.23
C PRO A 53 -3.93 -20.60 2.80
N TYR A 54 -4.03 -19.27 2.69
CA TYR A 54 -5.25 -18.55 2.35
C TYR A 54 -4.94 -17.26 1.58
N ASP A 55 -5.93 -16.78 0.84
CA ASP A 55 -5.91 -15.45 0.24
C ASP A 55 -6.36 -14.40 1.27
N ALA A 56 -5.70 -13.23 1.25
CA ALA A 56 -6.26 -12.04 1.85
C ALA A 56 -7.63 -11.73 1.23
N HIS A 57 -8.53 -11.12 2.00
CA HIS A 57 -9.89 -10.86 1.51
C HIS A 57 -9.91 -10.02 0.22
N ALA A 58 -9.05 -9.00 0.15
CA ALA A 58 -8.89 -8.20 -1.06
C ALA A 58 -8.47 -9.06 -2.28
N VAL A 59 -7.57 -10.03 -2.08
CA VAL A 59 -7.12 -10.95 -3.15
C VAL A 59 -8.24 -11.91 -3.56
N THR A 60 -9.02 -12.42 -2.62
CA THR A 60 -10.22 -13.21 -2.92
C THR A 60 -11.18 -12.44 -3.83
N LEU A 61 -11.46 -11.16 -3.50
CA LEU A 61 -12.35 -10.30 -4.30
C LEU A 61 -11.77 -10.02 -5.69
N LEU A 62 -10.45 -9.83 -5.82
CA LEU A 62 -9.79 -9.69 -7.12
C LEU A 62 -9.99 -10.91 -8.01
N LYS A 63 -9.74 -12.12 -7.48
CA LYS A 63 -9.92 -13.38 -8.22
C LYS A 63 -11.37 -13.58 -8.64
N GLN A 64 -12.33 -13.29 -7.75
CA GLN A 64 -13.76 -13.34 -8.03
C GLN A 64 -14.19 -12.33 -9.10
N ALA A 65 -13.55 -11.15 -9.15
CA ALA A 65 -13.80 -10.16 -10.19
C ALA A 65 -13.11 -10.49 -11.53
N GLY A 66 -12.41 -11.63 -11.63
CA GLY A 66 -11.75 -12.11 -12.84
C GLY A 66 -10.34 -11.55 -13.07
N ALA A 67 -9.76 -10.85 -12.10
CA ALA A 67 -8.40 -10.32 -12.20
C ALA A 67 -7.36 -11.44 -12.24
N VAL A 68 -6.30 -11.24 -13.01
CA VAL A 68 -5.13 -12.12 -13.04
C VAL A 68 -4.10 -11.56 -12.05
N ILE A 69 -3.74 -12.32 -11.02
CA ILE A 69 -2.69 -11.88 -10.09
C ILE A 69 -1.34 -12.05 -10.77
N ALA A 70 -0.66 -10.93 -11.00
CA ALA A 70 0.58 -10.84 -11.78
C ALA A 70 1.85 -11.19 -10.98
N GLY A 71 1.72 -11.36 -9.67
CA GLY A 71 2.84 -11.59 -8.77
C GLY A 71 2.85 -10.66 -7.57
N LYS A 72 3.94 -10.73 -6.81
CA LYS A 72 4.14 -10.05 -5.54
C LYS A 72 5.14 -8.91 -5.68
N THR A 73 4.75 -7.70 -5.33
CA THR A 73 5.61 -6.52 -5.54
C THR A 73 6.52 -6.23 -4.36
N ASN A 74 7.71 -5.73 -4.69
CA ASN A 74 8.73 -5.29 -3.76
C ASN A 74 8.26 -4.11 -2.90
N MET A 75 8.85 -3.98 -1.72
CA MET A 75 8.44 -3.04 -0.69
C MET A 75 9.56 -2.82 0.33
N ASP A 76 9.47 -1.77 1.15
CA ASP A 76 10.28 -1.73 2.37
C ASP A 76 9.91 -2.92 3.27
N GLU A 77 10.91 -3.50 3.93
CA GLU A 77 10.75 -4.65 4.83
C GLU A 77 9.63 -4.40 5.87
N PHE A 78 8.65 -5.31 5.94
CA PHE A 78 7.43 -5.19 6.76
C PHE A 78 6.61 -3.91 6.57
N GLY A 79 6.84 -3.19 5.47
CA GLY A 79 6.20 -1.91 5.20
C GLY A 79 6.82 -0.74 5.97
N MET A 80 7.96 -0.97 6.65
CA MET A 80 8.65 -0.01 7.51
C MET A 80 9.72 0.77 6.74
N GLY A 81 9.26 1.78 6.02
CA GLY A 81 10.13 2.68 5.27
C GLY A 81 9.33 3.58 4.34
N SER A 82 10.05 4.51 3.71
CA SER A 82 9.47 5.53 2.84
C SER A 82 10.12 5.59 1.46
N THR A 83 11.03 4.68 1.13
CA THR A 83 11.83 4.73 -0.12
C THR A 83 11.91 3.40 -0.88
N THR A 84 11.54 2.28 -0.26
CA THR A 84 11.72 0.90 -0.76
C THR A 84 13.18 0.45 -0.82
N GLU A 85 14.12 1.22 -0.28
CA GLU A 85 15.54 0.83 -0.17
C GLU A 85 15.77 -0.19 0.95
N ASN A 86 14.88 -0.26 1.94
CA ASN A 86 14.99 -1.20 3.06
C ASN A 86 14.48 -2.61 2.72
N SER A 87 14.24 -2.92 1.45
CA SER A 87 13.94 -4.30 1.04
C SER A 87 15.16 -5.18 1.26
N ALA A 88 14.99 -6.32 1.92
CA ALA A 88 16.06 -7.31 2.06
C ALA A 88 16.47 -7.97 0.72
N PHE A 89 15.72 -7.69 -0.35
CA PHE A 89 15.92 -8.16 -1.72
C PHE A 89 16.41 -7.04 -2.66
N GLY A 90 16.79 -5.89 -2.11
CA GLY A 90 17.29 -4.73 -2.85
C GLY A 90 16.19 -3.75 -3.28
N PRO A 91 16.56 -2.51 -3.63
CA PRO A 91 15.63 -1.42 -3.87
C PRO A 91 14.80 -1.63 -5.15
N ALA A 92 13.55 -1.16 -5.13
CA ALA A 92 12.81 -0.88 -6.36
C ALA A 92 13.29 0.45 -6.97
N LEU A 93 13.39 0.51 -8.29
CA LEU A 93 13.89 1.66 -9.04
C LEU A 93 12.73 2.47 -9.64
N ASN A 94 12.80 3.79 -9.58
CA ASN A 94 11.74 4.64 -10.10
C ASN A 94 11.70 4.61 -11.64
N PRO A 95 10.57 4.24 -12.28
CA PRO A 95 10.48 4.20 -13.74
C PRO A 95 10.65 5.56 -14.44
N ARG A 96 10.52 6.68 -13.71
CA ARG A 96 10.79 8.03 -14.24
C ARG A 96 12.28 8.34 -14.33
N ASP A 97 13.08 7.77 -13.44
CA ASP A 97 14.54 7.91 -13.36
C ASP A 97 15.09 6.78 -12.48
N THR A 98 15.77 5.80 -13.08
CA THR A 98 16.24 4.60 -12.38
C THR A 98 17.36 4.86 -11.39
N THR A 99 17.89 6.09 -11.32
CA THR A 99 18.82 6.51 -10.27
C THR A 99 18.12 6.98 -8.99
N ARG A 100 16.77 7.05 -9.01
CA ARG A 100 15.95 7.54 -7.91
C ARG A 100 15.10 6.43 -7.30
N VAL A 101 14.75 6.69 -6.05
CA VAL A 101 13.84 5.87 -5.25
C VAL A 101 12.39 6.01 -5.73
N THR A 102 11.61 4.95 -5.55
CA THR A 102 10.18 4.91 -5.89
C THR A 102 9.30 5.62 -4.86
N GLY A 103 9.86 5.96 -3.71
CA GLY A 103 9.09 6.17 -2.49
C GLY A 103 8.71 4.83 -1.87
N GLY A 104 7.91 4.85 -0.80
CA GLY A 104 7.61 3.63 -0.07
C GLY A 104 6.50 3.78 0.95
N SER A 105 6.03 2.68 1.55
CA SER A 105 6.59 1.33 1.39
C SER A 105 6.03 0.49 0.24
N SER A 106 5.04 0.95 -0.52
CA SER A 106 4.51 0.21 -1.69
C SER A 106 5.23 0.58 -2.98
N GLY A 107 6.57 0.76 -2.95
CA GLY A 107 7.33 1.26 -4.08
C GLY A 107 7.38 0.31 -5.28
N GLY A 108 7.48 -1.00 -5.06
CA GLY A 108 7.38 -1.98 -6.14
C GLY A 108 6.00 -1.96 -6.82
N SER A 109 4.91 -1.79 -6.06
CA SER A 109 3.57 -1.60 -6.64
C SER A 109 3.49 -0.35 -7.52
N ALA A 110 4.08 0.77 -7.08
CA ALA A 110 4.12 1.99 -7.88
C ALA A 110 4.99 1.84 -9.13
N ALA A 111 6.16 1.23 -9.00
CA ALA A 111 7.07 0.98 -10.12
C ALA A 111 6.45 0.04 -11.16
N ALA A 112 5.75 -1.01 -10.74
CA ALA A 112 5.07 -1.95 -11.64
C ALA A 112 3.99 -1.25 -12.48
N VAL A 113 3.23 -0.33 -11.88
CA VAL A 113 2.20 0.45 -12.58
C VAL A 113 2.81 1.53 -13.47
N ALA A 114 3.72 2.34 -12.94
CA ALA A 114 4.35 3.45 -13.67
C ALA A 114 5.25 2.96 -14.81
N GLY A 115 5.89 1.79 -14.63
CA GLY A 115 6.73 1.13 -15.62
C GLY A 115 5.95 0.34 -16.67
N GLY A 116 4.62 0.27 -16.58
CA GLY A 116 3.77 -0.44 -17.54
C GLY A 116 3.86 -1.97 -17.47
N LEU A 117 4.34 -2.52 -16.35
CA LEU A 117 4.40 -3.97 -16.13
C LEU A 117 3.00 -4.55 -15.84
N VAL A 118 2.16 -3.77 -15.15
CA VAL A 118 0.74 -4.04 -14.90
C VAL A 118 -0.10 -2.75 -15.00
N PRO A 119 -1.39 -2.84 -15.38
CA PRO A 119 -2.28 -1.67 -15.38
C PRO A 119 -2.66 -1.20 -13.97
N MET A 120 -2.68 -2.11 -12.99
CA MET A 120 -3.14 -1.82 -11.63
C MET A 120 -2.35 -2.63 -10.59
N ALA A 121 -2.27 -2.11 -9.37
CA ALA A 121 -1.67 -2.82 -8.24
C ALA A 121 -2.39 -2.52 -6.92
N LEU A 122 -2.23 -3.41 -5.95
CA LEU A 122 -2.54 -3.16 -4.54
C LEU A 122 -1.27 -2.74 -3.79
N GLY A 123 -1.45 -1.82 -2.85
CA GLY A 123 -0.46 -1.47 -1.83
C GLY A 123 -1.07 -1.50 -0.43
N SER A 124 -0.26 -1.19 0.58
CA SER A 124 -0.71 -0.91 1.95
C SER A 124 -0.22 0.48 2.38
N ASP A 125 -1.04 1.24 3.09
CA ASP A 125 -0.74 2.60 3.56
C ASP A 125 -0.97 2.71 5.07
N THR A 126 0.12 2.91 5.80
CA THR A 126 0.14 3.13 7.26
C THR A 126 0.34 4.62 7.57
N GLY A 127 1.38 5.23 7.00
CA GLY A 127 1.71 6.65 7.18
C GLY A 127 1.82 7.44 5.88
N GLY A 128 1.44 6.86 4.74
CA GLY A 128 1.72 7.41 3.41
C GLY A 128 2.08 6.35 2.36
N SER A 129 2.13 5.07 2.74
CA SER A 129 2.80 4.03 1.96
C SER A 129 2.17 3.63 0.62
N ILE A 130 1.00 4.17 0.27
CA ILE A 130 0.45 4.12 -1.10
C ILE A 130 0.60 5.48 -1.79
N ARG A 131 0.26 6.56 -1.08
CA ARG A 131 0.20 7.92 -1.62
C ARG A 131 1.59 8.48 -1.96
N CYS A 132 2.58 8.25 -1.11
CA CYS A 132 3.96 8.67 -1.31
C CYS A 132 4.57 8.04 -2.58
N PRO A 133 4.63 6.70 -2.72
CA PRO A 133 5.20 6.11 -3.92
C PRO A 133 4.38 6.39 -5.18
N ALA A 134 3.05 6.55 -5.06
CA ALA A 134 2.23 6.99 -6.19
C ALA A 134 2.62 8.40 -6.68
N ALA A 135 2.81 9.35 -5.77
CA ALA A 135 3.25 10.71 -6.12
C ALA A 135 4.64 10.71 -6.77
N TRP A 136 5.59 9.94 -6.23
CA TRP A 136 6.98 9.93 -6.70
C TRP A 136 7.17 9.17 -8.03
N CYS A 137 6.33 8.18 -8.31
CA CYS A 137 6.32 7.49 -9.60
C CYS A 137 5.39 8.14 -10.64
N GLY A 138 4.61 9.15 -10.25
CA GLY A 138 3.68 9.88 -11.12
C GLY A 138 2.49 9.04 -11.56
N ILE A 139 1.81 8.40 -10.60
CA ILE A 139 0.58 7.61 -10.78
C ILE A 139 -0.47 7.98 -9.71
N VAL A 140 -1.64 7.35 -9.75
CA VAL A 140 -2.71 7.55 -8.76
C VAL A 140 -2.66 6.45 -7.70
N GLY A 141 -2.65 6.83 -6.43
CA GLY A 141 -2.74 5.93 -5.29
C GLY A 141 -3.78 6.42 -4.29
N LEU A 142 -4.71 5.55 -3.90
CA LEU A 142 -5.78 5.87 -2.96
C LEU A 142 -5.56 5.11 -1.66
N LYS A 143 -5.54 5.84 -0.54
CA LYS A 143 -5.74 5.27 0.79
C LYS A 143 -7.23 5.41 1.17
N PRO A 144 -7.99 4.31 1.26
CA PRO A 144 -9.39 4.37 1.67
C PRO A 144 -9.57 4.92 3.11
N SER A 145 -10.82 5.24 3.45
CA SER A 145 -11.21 5.44 4.85
C SER A 145 -10.98 4.14 5.62
N TYR A 146 -10.58 4.26 6.89
CA TYR A 146 -10.30 3.11 7.73
C TYR A 146 -11.51 2.16 7.82
N GLY A 147 -11.26 0.86 7.64
CA GLY A 147 -12.27 -0.20 7.68
C GLY A 147 -13.06 -0.40 6.39
N ARG A 148 -12.80 0.35 5.31
CA ARG A 148 -13.50 0.15 4.01
C ARG A 148 -13.02 -1.07 3.24
N VAL A 149 -11.77 -1.47 3.45
CA VAL A 149 -11.16 -2.68 2.89
C VAL A 149 -10.72 -3.55 4.04
N SER A 150 -11.10 -4.83 4.02
CA SER A 150 -10.70 -5.80 5.06
C SER A 150 -9.18 -5.93 5.09
N ARG A 151 -8.63 -5.97 6.31
CA ARG A 151 -7.21 -6.26 6.58
C ARG A 151 -6.98 -7.75 6.81
N PHE A 152 -8.00 -8.61 6.68
CA PHE A 152 -7.81 -10.05 6.75
C PHE A 152 -6.81 -10.51 5.67
N GLY A 153 -5.68 -11.05 6.12
CA GLY A 153 -4.56 -11.47 5.29
C GLY A 153 -3.59 -10.35 4.88
N LEU A 154 -3.72 -9.13 5.41
CA LEU A 154 -2.61 -8.19 5.46
C LEU A 154 -1.69 -8.59 6.62
N ILE A 155 -0.40 -8.77 6.37
CA ILE A 155 0.59 -8.96 7.43
C ILE A 155 0.79 -7.63 8.14
N ALA A 156 0.34 -7.58 9.40
CA ALA A 156 0.18 -6.34 10.16
C ALA A 156 1.52 -5.69 10.56
N TYR A 157 1.61 -4.39 10.30
CA TYR A 157 2.60 -3.47 10.88
C TYR A 157 1.97 -2.69 12.04
N ALA A 158 0.92 -1.90 11.77
CA ALA A 158 0.25 -1.07 12.77
C ALA A 158 -1.26 -1.02 12.48
N ASN A 159 -1.97 -1.90 13.17
CA ASN A 159 -3.38 -2.22 12.95
C ASN A 159 -4.27 -0.97 12.92
N SER A 160 -4.02 0.03 13.78
CA SER A 160 -4.88 1.21 13.89
C SER A 160 -4.79 2.19 12.70
N PHE A 161 -3.79 2.02 11.83
CA PHE A 161 -3.54 2.91 10.70
C PHE A 161 -3.74 2.22 9.34
N GLU A 162 -3.38 0.94 9.26
CA GLU A 162 -3.20 0.24 8.00
C GLU A 162 -4.46 0.12 7.15
N GLN A 163 -4.31 0.43 5.86
CA GLN A 163 -5.32 0.17 4.85
C GLN A 163 -4.67 -0.43 3.60
N ILE A 164 -5.27 -1.49 3.06
CA ILE A 164 -5.01 -1.91 1.67
C ILE A 164 -5.68 -0.89 0.75
N GLY A 165 -5.01 -0.51 -0.33
CA GLY A 165 -5.58 0.44 -1.29
C GLY A 165 -5.09 0.25 -2.72
N PRO A 166 -5.85 0.80 -3.69
CA PRO A 166 -5.56 0.64 -5.11
C PRO A 166 -4.55 1.67 -5.63
N MET A 167 -3.81 1.24 -6.65
CA MET A 167 -2.83 2.03 -7.39
C MET A 167 -3.03 1.79 -8.90
N ALA A 168 -3.11 2.86 -9.69
CA ALA A 168 -3.27 2.77 -11.15
C ALA A 168 -2.75 4.04 -11.86
N ASN A 169 -2.62 4.00 -13.18
CA ASN A 169 -2.16 5.16 -13.97
C ASN A 169 -3.22 6.28 -14.09
N ASN A 170 -4.47 6.04 -13.68
CA ASN A 170 -5.55 7.02 -13.77
C ASN A 170 -6.60 6.80 -12.67
N VAL A 171 -7.37 7.86 -12.36
CA VAL A 171 -8.36 7.88 -11.29
C VAL A 171 -9.50 6.88 -11.52
N THR A 172 -9.92 6.69 -12.79
CA THR A 172 -11.00 5.78 -13.16
C THR A 172 -10.65 4.34 -12.78
N ASP A 173 -9.44 3.90 -13.11
CA ASP A 173 -8.98 2.54 -12.83
C ASP A 173 -8.69 2.35 -11.34
N THR A 174 -8.16 3.37 -10.65
CA THR A 174 -8.05 3.36 -9.18
C THR A 174 -9.43 3.19 -8.51
N ALA A 175 -10.46 3.88 -9.01
CA ALA A 175 -11.82 3.80 -8.47
C ALA A 175 -12.51 2.46 -8.78
N LYS A 176 -12.31 1.90 -9.99
CA LYS A 176 -12.77 0.54 -10.33
C LYS A 176 -12.13 -0.52 -9.44
N LEU A 177 -10.82 -0.44 -9.23
CA LEU A 177 -10.12 -1.37 -8.34
C LEU A 177 -10.62 -1.22 -6.91
N PHE A 178 -10.86 0.02 -6.45
CA PHE A 178 -11.46 0.27 -5.14
C PHE A 178 -12.83 -0.39 -4.98
N SER A 179 -13.73 -0.29 -5.97
CA SER A 179 -15.05 -0.94 -5.89
C SER A 179 -15.00 -2.45 -5.84
N VAL A 180 -13.94 -3.07 -6.34
CA VAL A 180 -13.77 -4.53 -6.21
C VAL A 180 -13.32 -4.90 -4.81
N ILE A 181 -12.36 -4.18 -4.23
CA ILE A 181 -11.76 -4.56 -2.94
C ILE A 181 -12.49 -3.99 -1.72
N ALA A 182 -13.36 -2.98 -1.90
CA ALA A 182 -14.15 -2.39 -0.84
C ALA A 182 -15.32 -3.30 -0.47
N GLY A 183 -15.41 -3.68 0.80
CA GLY A 183 -16.43 -4.64 1.25
C GLY A 183 -16.33 -4.98 2.72
N HIS A 184 -17.43 -5.48 3.26
CA HIS A 184 -17.46 -5.98 4.62
C HIS A 184 -16.85 -7.39 4.70
N ASP A 185 -16.02 -7.62 5.71
CA ASP A 185 -15.52 -8.95 6.05
C ASP A 185 -15.69 -9.20 7.55
N ILE A 186 -16.47 -10.22 7.90
CA ILE A 186 -16.73 -10.60 9.29
C ILE A 186 -15.46 -11.07 10.02
N ARG A 187 -14.41 -11.46 9.30
CA ARG A 187 -13.13 -11.89 9.88
C ARG A 187 -12.25 -10.71 10.30
N ASP A 188 -12.56 -9.50 9.84
CA ASP A 188 -11.93 -8.26 10.28
C ASP A 188 -12.92 -7.48 11.15
N SER A 189 -12.70 -7.50 12.47
CA SER A 189 -13.57 -6.84 13.46
C SER A 189 -13.62 -5.31 13.31
N THR A 190 -12.74 -4.71 12.52
CA THR A 190 -12.77 -3.27 12.24
C THR A 190 -13.31 -2.97 10.83
N SER A 191 -13.74 -3.99 10.09
CA SER A 191 -14.37 -3.81 8.79
C SER A 191 -15.75 -3.17 8.96
N VAL A 192 -16.00 -2.12 8.18
CA VAL A 192 -17.26 -1.38 8.20
C VAL A 192 -18.14 -1.86 7.06
N ASN A 193 -19.36 -2.28 7.37
CA ASN A 193 -20.35 -2.65 6.36
C ASN A 193 -20.92 -1.42 5.64
N LYS A 194 -20.16 -0.91 4.67
CA LYS A 194 -20.53 0.22 3.83
C LYS A 194 -20.11 -0.08 2.38
N PRO A 195 -20.96 -0.75 1.58
CA PRO A 195 -20.62 -1.11 0.21
C PRO A 195 -20.27 0.14 -0.62
N TYR A 196 -19.42 -0.05 -1.62
CA TYR A 196 -19.06 0.97 -2.60
C TYR A 196 -19.33 0.43 -3.99
N ASP A 197 -20.21 1.10 -4.72
CA ASP A 197 -20.45 0.79 -6.13
C ASP A 197 -19.84 1.90 -7.00
N PHE A 198 -19.04 1.50 -7.98
CA PHE A 198 -18.43 2.43 -8.92
C PHE A 198 -19.42 2.76 -10.04
N ALA A 199 -20.24 3.78 -9.80
CA ALA A 199 -21.19 4.32 -10.79
C ALA A 199 -20.54 5.29 -11.81
N GLY A 200 -19.21 5.25 -11.96
CA GLY A 200 -18.45 6.23 -12.74
C GLY A 200 -18.01 7.46 -11.95
N LEU A 201 -16.98 8.15 -12.45
CA LEU A 201 -16.51 9.40 -11.85
C LEU A 201 -17.45 10.55 -12.21
N LYS A 202 -17.86 11.32 -11.20
CA LYS A 202 -18.59 12.58 -11.38
C LYS A 202 -17.62 13.73 -11.12
N ALA A 203 -17.21 14.40 -12.19
CA ALA A 203 -16.21 15.46 -12.15
C ALA A 203 -16.82 16.86 -11.95
N ASP A 204 -17.83 17.00 -11.07
CA ASP A 204 -18.42 18.29 -10.74
C ASP A 204 -17.95 18.77 -9.36
N ILE A 205 -17.15 19.83 -9.37
CA ILE A 205 -16.61 20.49 -8.18
C ILE A 205 -17.25 21.86 -7.96
N ALA A 206 -18.13 22.32 -8.85
CA ALA A 206 -18.73 23.64 -8.76
C ALA A 206 -19.55 23.78 -7.47
N GLY A 207 -19.33 24.89 -6.77
CA GLY A 207 -19.99 25.18 -5.49
C GLY A 207 -19.49 24.36 -4.29
N LYS A 208 -18.51 23.47 -4.44
CA LYS A 208 -17.87 22.77 -3.31
C LYS A 208 -16.89 23.69 -2.59
N THR A 209 -16.78 23.54 -1.27
CA THR A 209 -15.78 24.25 -0.46
C THR A 209 -14.61 23.32 -0.15
N ILE A 210 -13.39 23.78 -0.39
CA ILE A 210 -12.13 23.05 -0.20
C ILE A 210 -11.32 23.79 0.86
N GLY A 211 -11.00 23.11 1.98
CA GLY A 211 -10.11 23.63 3.01
C GLY A 211 -8.65 23.44 2.63
N ILE A 212 -7.84 24.49 2.73
CA ILE A 212 -6.41 24.48 2.44
C ILE A 212 -5.63 24.63 3.76
N PRO A 213 -5.04 23.55 4.30
CA PRO A 213 -4.28 23.61 5.55
C PRO A 213 -2.99 24.40 5.36
N GLN A 214 -2.87 25.54 6.05
CA GLN A 214 -1.71 26.42 5.92
C GLN A 214 -0.41 25.72 6.35
N GLU A 215 -0.49 24.79 7.30
CA GLU A 215 0.65 24.01 7.79
C GLU A 215 1.31 23.12 6.72
N TYR A 216 0.67 22.89 5.56
CA TYR A 216 1.23 22.10 4.45
C TYR A 216 1.99 22.91 3.39
N PHE A 217 2.14 24.22 3.57
CA PHE A 217 2.96 25.09 2.71
C PHE A 217 4.11 25.76 3.50
N GLY A 218 4.46 25.20 4.66
CA GLY A 218 5.48 25.73 5.56
C GLY A 218 6.86 25.11 5.35
N GLU A 219 7.64 25.11 6.44
CA GLU A 219 9.01 24.60 6.48
C GLU A 219 9.13 23.15 5.99
N GLY A 220 10.15 22.87 5.18
CA GLY A 220 10.47 21.54 4.67
C GLY A 220 9.76 21.14 3.36
N VAL A 221 8.87 21.99 2.82
CA VAL A 221 8.24 21.78 1.52
C VAL A 221 9.08 22.43 0.42
N ASP A 222 9.37 21.69 -0.64
CA ASP A 222 10.03 22.22 -1.82
C ASP A 222 9.12 23.22 -2.56
N GLU A 223 9.65 24.39 -2.93
CA GLU A 223 8.83 25.46 -3.51
C GLU A 223 8.22 25.07 -4.86
N ALA A 224 8.90 24.25 -5.67
CA ALA A 224 8.33 23.78 -6.94
C ALA A 224 7.16 22.82 -6.72
N VAL A 225 7.21 22.02 -5.65
CA VAL A 225 6.08 21.18 -5.22
C VAL A 225 4.93 22.04 -4.71
N ALA A 226 5.22 23.04 -3.87
CA ALA A 226 4.23 23.97 -3.34
C ALA A 226 3.52 24.73 -4.48
N GLU A 227 4.27 25.25 -5.45
CA GLU A 227 3.74 25.93 -6.64
C GLU A 227 2.86 24.99 -7.48
N THR A 228 3.29 23.74 -7.69
CA THR A 228 2.49 22.73 -8.40
C THR A 228 1.13 22.50 -7.73
N VAL A 229 1.10 22.41 -6.39
CA VAL A 229 -0.15 22.24 -5.64
C VAL A 229 -1.00 23.52 -5.70
N ARG A 230 -0.41 24.71 -5.58
CA ARG A 230 -1.13 25.99 -5.74
C ARG A 230 -1.77 26.13 -7.12
N ASN A 231 -1.08 25.71 -8.18
CA ASN A 231 -1.62 25.69 -9.53
C ASN A 231 -2.82 24.73 -9.66
N ALA A 232 -2.76 23.57 -8.99
CA ALA A 232 -3.90 22.65 -8.94
C ALA A 232 -5.09 23.23 -8.16
N ILE A 233 -4.84 23.96 -7.07
CA ILE A 233 -5.88 24.68 -6.30
C ILE A 233 -6.55 25.75 -7.17
N ALA A 234 -5.76 26.59 -7.85
CA ALA A 234 -6.28 27.61 -8.77
C ALA A 234 -7.14 26.96 -9.88
N LYS A 235 -6.73 25.78 -10.37
CA LYS A 235 -7.55 25.05 -11.35
C LYS A 235 -8.91 24.61 -10.80
N LEU A 236 -8.99 24.23 -9.53
CA LEU A 236 -10.26 23.87 -8.90
C LEU A 236 -11.16 25.10 -8.71
N GLU A 237 -10.60 26.26 -8.41
CA GLU A 237 -11.33 27.53 -8.35
C GLU A 237 -11.89 27.94 -9.72
N GLU A 238 -11.11 27.82 -10.80
CA GLU A 238 -11.58 28.04 -12.18
C GLU A 238 -12.76 27.14 -12.54
N LEU A 239 -12.80 25.91 -11.99
CA LEU A 239 -13.89 24.96 -12.17
C LEU A 239 -15.09 25.22 -11.23
N GLY A 240 -15.07 26.31 -10.47
CA GLY A 240 -16.18 26.78 -9.65
C GLY A 240 -16.14 26.32 -8.19
N ALA A 241 -15.05 25.71 -7.72
CA ALA A 241 -14.88 25.44 -6.30
C ALA A 241 -14.58 26.74 -5.52
N LYS A 242 -14.90 26.73 -4.22
CA LYS A 242 -14.50 27.77 -3.27
C LYS A 242 -13.37 27.22 -2.42
N THR A 243 -12.30 27.98 -2.25
CA THR A 243 -11.20 27.63 -1.34
C THR A 243 -11.34 28.43 -0.06
N VAL A 244 -10.95 27.83 1.06
CA VAL A 244 -10.85 28.50 2.34
C VAL A 244 -9.58 28.04 3.03
N ASP A 245 -8.81 28.99 3.54
CA ASP A 245 -7.68 28.66 4.40
C ASP A 245 -8.19 28.05 5.70
N VAL A 246 -7.55 26.97 6.13
CA VAL A 246 -7.80 26.34 7.42
C VAL A 246 -6.49 26.22 8.18
N SER A 247 -6.57 26.36 9.51
CA SER A 247 -5.45 26.04 10.39
C SER A 247 -5.75 24.76 11.15
N LEU A 248 -4.77 23.87 11.19
CA LEU A 248 -4.78 22.63 11.95
C LEU A 248 -3.57 22.60 12.89
N PRO A 249 -3.58 23.39 14.00
CA PRO A 249 -2.40 23.58 14.84
C PRO A 249 -1.83 22.29 15.43
N SER A 250 -2.65 21.25 15.56
CA SER A 250 -2.24 19.93 16.06
C SER A 250 -1.37 19.14 15.07
N MET A 251 -1.32 19.51 13.78
CA MET A 251 -0.55 18.78 12.76
C MET A 251 0.95 18.74 13.04
N LYS A 252 1.49 19.74 13.76
CA LYS A 252 2.89 19.73 14.21
C LYS A 252 3.24 18.54 15.12
N TYR A 253 2.23 17.93 15.76
CA TYR A 253 2.42 16.75 16.61
C TYR A 253 2.14 15.44 15.88
N ALA A 254 1.61 15.47 14.66
CA ALA A 254 1.13 14.27 13.97
C ALA A 254 2.24 13.24 13.77
N LEU A 255 3.44 13.67 13.37
CA LEU A 255 4.58 12.78 13.15
C LEU A 255 5.06 12.13 14.46
N ALA A 256 5.16 12.92 15.53
CA ALA A 256 5.55 12.42 16.85
C ALA A 256 4.52 11.41 17.40
N ALA A 257 3.23 11.74 17.32
CA ALA A 257 2.15 10.84 17.73
C ALA A 257 2.15 9.56 16.89
N TYR A 258 2.34 9.67 15.56
CA TYR A 258 2.45 8.53 14.66
C TYR A 258 3.59 7.59 15.08
N TYR A 259 4.81 8.09 15.27
CA TYR A 259 5.94 7.22 15.60
C TYR A 259 5.82 6.59 16.98
N VAL A 260 5.21 7.24 17.96
CA VAL A 260 4.93 6.61 19.26
C VAL A 260 3.94 5.46 19.09
N THR A 261 2.79 5.68 18.46
CA THR A 261 1.75 4.65 18.35
C THR A 261 2.17 3.51 17.41
N CYS A 262 2.71 3.86 16.24
CA CYS A 262 3.05 2.89 15.19
C CYS A 262 4.17 1.95 15.63
N THR A 263 5.20 2.44 16.32
CA THR A 263 6.28 1.58 16.83
C THR A 263 5.84 0.67 17.98
N CYS A 264 4.94 1.14 18.85
CA CYS A 264 4.33 0.31 19.89
C CYS A 264 3.48 -0.83 19.31
N GLU A 265 2.70 -0.56 18.27
CA GLU A 265 1.92 -1.62 17.60
C GLU A 265 2.83 -2.57 16.83
N ALA A 266 3.86 -2.05 16.17
CA ALA A 266 4.80 -2.85 15.40
C ALA A 266 5.54 -3.86 16.28
N SER A 267 6.07 -3.42 17.43
CA SER A 267 6.77 -4.33 18.36
C SER A 267 5.87 -5.49 18.80
N SER A 268 4.61 -5.19 19.16
CA SER A 268 3.64 -6.22 19.54
C SER A 268 3.23 -7.12 18.36
N ASN A 269 3.03 -6.57 17.17
CA ASN A 269 2.58 -7.34 16.01
C ASN A 269 3.66 -8.28 15.49
N LEU A 270 4.91 -7.83 15.45
CA LEU A 270 6.04 -8.58 14.92
C LEU A 270 6.56 -9.66 15.89
N ASP A 271 6.16 -9.62 17.18
CA ASP A 271 6.53 -10.66 18.14
C ASP A 271 6.12 -12.09 17.73
N ARG A 272 5.16 -12.23 16.82
CA ARG A 272 4.76 -13.54 16.28
C ARG A 272 5.81 -14.21 15.39
N PHE A 273 6.79 -13.44 14.88
CA PHE A 273 7.85 -13.94 14.01
C PHE A 273 8.99 -14.46 14.88
N ASP A 274 8.83 -15.70 15.29
CA ASP A 274 9.72 -16.42 16.21
C ASP A 274 10.38 -17.64 15.54
N GLY A 275 10.08 -17.95 14.28
CA GLY A 275 10.61 -19.10 13.56
C GLY A 275 10.06 -20.46 14.00
N VAL A 276 9.16 -20.51 14.99
CA VAL A 276 8.66 -21.77 15.56
C VAL A 276 7.63 -22.43 14.66
N ARG A 277 6.72 -21.64 14.07
CA ARG A 277 5.58 -22.15 13.29
C ARG A 277 5.73 -22.00 11.78
N TYR A 278 6.48 -20.99 11.33
CA TYR A 278 6.66 -20.64 9.93
C TYR A 278 7.90 -19.74 9.76
N GLY A 279 8.36 -19.61 8.51
CA GLY A 279 9.67 -19.04 8.17
C GLY A 279 10.76 -20.10 8.14
N GLU A 280 11.83 -19.87 7.37
CA GLU A 280 12.94 -20.83 7.21
C GLU A 280 13.93 -20.82 8.39
N ILE A 281 13.98 -19.75 9.18
CA ILE A 281 14.96 -19.60 10.27
C ILE A 281 14.39 -20.21 11.55
N ALA A 282 14.83 -21.42 11.89
CA ALA A 282 14.44 -22.10 13.12
C ALA A 282 15.21 -21.56 14.36
N PRO A 283 14.56 -21.46 15.53
CA PRO A 283 15.23 -21.13 16.80
C PRO A 283 16.30 -22.15 17.19
N ASP A 284 17.40 -21.67 17.75
CA ASP A 284 18.41 -22.55 18.36
C ASP A 284 17.88 -23.12 19.69
N THR A 285 17.59 -24.42 19.70
CA THR A 285 17.04 -25.11 20.87
C THR A 285 18.04 -25.29 22.02
N ASN A 286 19.32 -24.91 21.82
CA ASN A 286 20.33 -24.94 22.87
C ASN A 286 20.42 -23.60 23.65
N MET A 287 19.70 -22.57 23.22
CA MET A 287 19.67 -21.27 23.88
C MET A 287 18.39 -21.11 24.73
N PRO A 288 18.39 -20.23 25.76
CA PRO A 288 17.16 -19.78 26.36
C PRO A 288 16.19 -19.25 25.30
N TRP A 289 14.90 -19.57 25.42
CA TRP A 289 13.91 -19.28 24.37
C TRP A 289 13.88 -17.80 23.94
N HIS A 290 14.08 -16.87 24.87
CA HIS A 290 14.06 -15.43 24.58
C HIS A 290 15.26 -15.01 23.73
N ASP A 291 16.44 -15.56 23.99
CA ASP A 291 17.64 -15.30 23.19
C ASP A 291 17.52 -15.94 21.80
N ALA A 292 17.00 -17.18 21.74
CA ALA A 292 16.77 -17.89 20.50
C ALA A 292 15.80 -17.11 19.58
N TYR A 293 14.67 -16.64 20.12
CA TYR A 293 13.68 -15.88 19.34
C TYR A 293 14.18 -14.50 18.94
N THR A 294 14.94 -13.83 19.82
CA THR A 294 15.56 -12.54 19.50
C THR A 294 16.51 -12.69 18.31
N LYS A 295 17.35 -13.74 18.33
CA LYS A 295 18.31 -14.03 17.24
C LYS A 295 17.64 -14.36 15.90
N VAL A 296 16.40 -14.87 15.91
CA VAL A 296 15.63 -15.06 14.66
C VAL A 296 15.21 -13.71 14.06
N ARG A 297 15.04 -12.68 14.89
CA ARG A 297 14.55 -11.35 14.50
C ARG A 297 15.65 -10.33 14.15
N THR A 298 16.92 -10.65 14.43
CA THR A 298 18.09 -9.75 14.27
C THR A 298 19.16 -10.40 13.40
#